data_AF-A0A8K0P4Y6-F1
#
_entry.id   AF-A0A8K0P4Y6-F1
#
_cell.length_a   1.000
_cell.length_b   1.000
_cell.length_c   1.000
_cell.angle_alpha   90.00
_cell.angle_beta   90.00
_cell.angle_gamma   90.00
#
_symmetry.space_group_name_H-M   'P 1'
#
loop_
_entity.id
_entity.type
_entity.pdbx_description
1 polymer ?
#
loop_
_entity_poly.entity_id
_entity_poly.type
_entity_poly.pdbx_seq_one_letter_code
_entity_poly.pdbx_strand_id
1 'polypeptide(L)'
;MASKKCIPLGWICDGEPDCGVWPNQVADTSDEDLERCSKGHTCPSNYFRCNESSFLCKPIIGLCDGKADCPNNSDEGDFCSNATLCAETKCSHGCRPSPKGPLCYCPEGRQPNGTQCVDFDECQLDGICDQICTNFPGSYKCSCVSGYVQLNNSCRALNVPPNDPPALIFATSHDIHCIRFDGSTCWPGKEGEFTKVHRKASGNPAEQHNTLALDFYHRNQSLCFIHHNVTRVMIRCALVHDLSVFWDPPLPTMFSLESMTHLALDWVSLNWYFLDDTREMIFLCNATMKACIILIDVDLSKPRGIALDPAKGLMFFTKWGASMPMLERANLDGTERTPLVGHKIVYPYGVALDYPNKHVYWVDGYLDFVERVSYDGTNRRTVKKGF
;
A
#
# COMPACT_ATOMS: atom_id res chain seq x y z
N MET A 1 -24.87 8.22 -22.05
CA MET A 1 -25.61 7.15 -21.31
C MET A 1 -24.62 6.59 -20.31
N ALA A 2 -25.00 6.35 -19.06
CA ALA A 2 -24.08 5.90 -18.00
C ALA A 2 -24.40 4.45 -17.60
N SER A 3 -23.39 3.66 -17.24
CA SER A 3 -23.53 2.26 -16.77
C SER A 3 -24.29 2.11 -15.45
N LYS A 4 -24.72 3.23 -14.84
CA LYS A 4 -25.42 3.33 -13.54
C LYS A 4 -24.62 2.79 -12.35
N LYS A 5 -23.29 2.69 -12.49
CA LYS A 5 -22.37 2.34 -11.40
C LYS A 5 -21.99 3.61 -10.62
N CYS A 6 -22.05 3.57 -9.30
CA CYS A 6 -21.68 4.71 -8.46
C CYS A 6 -20.16 4.73 -8.19
N ILE A 7 -19.51 5.88 -8.43
CA ILE A 7 -18.09 6.13 -8.15
C ILE A 7 -17.92 7.30 -7.14
N PRO A 8 -16.81 7.38 -6.39
CA PRO A 8 -16.52 8.49 -5.48
C PRO A 8 -16.29 9.81 -6.23
N LEU A 9 -16.56 10.93 -5.56
CA LEU A 9 -16.40 12.27 -6.10
C LEU A 9 -14.95 12.60 -6.55
N GLY A 10 -13.94 11.99 -5.93
CA GLY A 10 -12.54 12.22 -6.29
C GLY A 10 -12.03 11.37 -7.46
N TRP A 11 -12.86 10.51 -8.03
CA TRP A 11 -12.57 9.64 -9.19
C TRP A 11 -13.33 10.13 -10.43
N ILE A 12 -13.72 11.41 -10.38
CA ILE A 12 -14.36 12.10 -11.48
C ILE A 12 -13.25 12.94 -12.08
N CYS A 13 -12.91 12.68 -13.34
CA CYS A 13 -11.96 13.46 -14.14
C CYS A 13 -10.49 13.30 -13.75
N ASP A 14 -10.14 12.21 -13.08
CA ASP A 14 -8.74 11.95 -12.72
C ASP A 14 -7.91 11.40 -13.89
N GLY A 15 -8.50 11.35 -15.08
CA GLY A 15 -7.86 10.93 -16.33
C GLY A 15 -8.04 9.44 -16.61
N GLU A 16 -8.79 8.71 -15.78
CA GLU A 16 -8.96 7.27 -15.84
C GLU A 16 -10.46 6.89 -15.90
N PRO A 17 -10.89 6.00 -16.83
CA PRO A 17 -12.27 5.55 -16.87
C PRO A 17 -12.58 4.54 -15.76
N ASP A 18 -13.17 5.01 -14.66
CA ASP A 18 -13.53 4.27 -13.46
C ASP A 18 -15.01 3.84 -13.39
N CYS A 19 -15.85 4.29 -14.31
CA CYS A 19 -17.25 3.84 -14.41
C CYS A 19 -17.38 2.37 -14.87
N GLY A 20 -16.30 1.73 -15.30
CA GLY A 20 -16.23 0.31 -15.65
C GLY A 20 -16.38 0.05 -17.14
N VAL A 21 -16.98 -1.09 -17.52
CA VAL A 21 -17.18 -1.49 -18.92
C VAL A 21 -18.64 -1.81 -19.21
N TRP A 22 -19.11 -1.42 -20.39
CA TRP A 22 -20.41 -1.80 -20.95
C TRP A 22 -20.46 -3.30 -21.29
N PRO A 23 -21.64 -3.91 -21.46
CA PRO A 23 -21.78 -5.33 -21.82
C PRO A 23 -21.09 -5.74 -23.15
N ASN A 24 -20.76 -4.76 -23.99
CA ASN A 24 -19.98 -4.92 -25.22
C ASN A 24 -18.46 -4.70 -25.02
N GLN A 25 -17.98 -4.70 -23.77
CA GLN A 25 -16.59 -4.46 -23.37
C GLN A 25 -16.00 -3.11 -23.76
N VAL A 26 -16.84 -2.12 -24.07
CA VAL A 26 -16.38 -0.73 -24.23
C VAL A 26 -16.29 -0.09 -22.84
N ALA A 27 -15.20 0.62 -22.54
CA ALA A 27 -15.06 1.34 -21.28
C ALA A 27 -16.15 2.42 -21.16
N ASP A 28 -16.80 2.50 -20.00
CA ASP A 28 -17.67 3.60 -19.64
C ASP A 28 -16.79 4.75 -19.15
N THR A 29 -16.65 5.78 -19.98
CA THR A 29 -15.85 6.98 -19.70
C THR A 29 -16.73 8.14 -19.20
N SER A 30 -17.90 7.85 -18.63
CA SER A 30 -18.87 8.88 -18.19
C SER A 30 -18.38 9.75 -17.02
N ASP A 31 -17.37 9.29 -16.31
CA ASP A 31 -16.60 10.03 -15.29
C ASP A 31 -15.49 10.89 -15.87
N GLU A 32 -14.95 10.48 -17.01
CA GLU A 32 -13.98 11.21 -17.84
C GLU A 32 -14.66 12.01 -18.97
N ASP A 33 -15.96 12.23 -18.85
CA ASP A 33 -16.73 12.95 -19.85
C ASP A 33 -16.26 14.41 -19.93
N LEU A 34 -15.84 14.83 -21.13
CA LEU A 34 -15.27 16.15 -21.39
C LEU A 34 -16.19 17.30 -20.96
N GLU A 35 -17.52 17.13 -21.04
CA GLU A 35 -18.49 18.13 -20.54
C GLU A 35 -18.67 18.14 -19.01
N ARG A 36 -18.39 17.01 -18.35
CA ARG A 36 -18.46 16.89 -16.89
C ARG A 36 -17.16 17.34 -16.22
N CYS A 37 -16.02 17.07 -16.86
CA CYS A 37 -14.66 17.40 -16.41
C CYS A 37 -14.23 18.83 -16.68
N SER A 38 -14.83 19.47 -17.68
CA SER A 38 -14.63 20.89 -17.96
C SER A 38 -15.05 21.81 -16.82
N LYS A 39 -15.83 21.34 -15.84
CA LYS A 39 -16.25 22.12 -14.66
C LYS A 39 -15.35 22.00 -13.43
N GLY A 40 -14.34 21.11 -13.41
CA GLY A 40 -13.64 20.73 -12.17
C GLY A 40 -12.11 20.81 -12.13
N HIS A 41 -11.40 20.79 -13.27
CA HIS A 41 -9.93 20.78 -13.24
C HIS A 41 -9.34 22.17 -13.09
N THR A 42 -8.97 22.50 -11.86
CA THR A 42 -8.08 23.61 -11.54
C THR A 42 -6.63 23.10 -11.58
N CYS A 43 -5.75 23.83 -12.27
CA CYS A 43 -4.32 23.53 -12.23
C CYS A 43 -3.78 23.73 -10.80
N PRO A 44 -2.70 23.02 -10.42
CA PRO A 44 -2.03 23.25 -9.15
C PRO A 44 -1.67 24.73 -8.95
N SER A 45 -1.61 25.21 -7.71
CA SER A 45 -1.14 26.56 -7.40
C SER A 45 0.23 26.82 -8.06
N ASN A 46 0.47 28.04 -8.55
CA ASN A 46 1.57 28.43 -9.45
C ASN A 46 1.48 27.97 -10.91
N TYR A 47 0.46 27.20 -11.30
CA TYR A 47 0.26 26.78 -12.68
C TYR A 47 -1.02 27.37 -13.25
N PHE A 48 -1.00 27.70 -14.53
CA PHE A 48 -2.17 28.13 -15.30
C PHE A 48 -2.50 27.08 -16.35
N ARG A 49 -3.75 27.11 -16.80
CA ARG A 49 -4.27 26.21 -17.82
C ARG A 49 -4.15 26.87 -19.19
N CYS A 50 -3.53 26.19 -20.17
CA CYS A 50 -3.31 26.75 -21.50
C CYS A 50 -4.62 27.03 -22.28
N ASN A 51 -5.65 26.18 -22.15
CA ASN A 51 -6.94 26.34 -22.83
C ASN A 51 -8.06 25.63 -22.03
N GLU A 52 -9.32 26.08 -22.15
CA GLU A 52 -10.49 25.47 -21.50
C GLU A 52 -10.80 24.04 -21.99
N SER A 53 -10.25 23.66 -23.14
CA SER A 53 -10.35 22.30 -23.72
C SER A 53 -9.09 21.46 -23.53
N SER A 54 -7.98 22.02 -23.02
CA SER A 54 -6.75 21.26 -22.76
C SER A 54 -6.56 21.02 -21.27
N PHE A 55 -6.06 19.83 -20.88
CA PHE A 55 -5.68 19.53 -19.50
C PHE A 55 -4.22 19.93 -19.19
N LEU A 56 -3.61 20.72 -20.07
CA LEU A 56 -2.20 21.09 -19.98
C LEU A 56 -2.03 22.29 -19.04
N CYS A 57 -1.35 22.04 -17.92
CA CYS A 57 -0.95 23.05 -16.95
C CYS A 57 0.50 23.49 -17.21
N LYS A 58 0.74 24.80 -17.26
CA LYS A 58 2.06 25.42 -17.42
C LYS A 58 2.34 26.39 -16.28
N PRO A 59 3.61 26.63 -15.89
CA PRO A 59 3.93 27.58 -14.82
C PRO A 59 3.45 29.00 -15.16
N ILE A 60 2.83 29.71 -14.21
CA ILE A 60 2.31 31.08 -14.41
C ILE A 60 3.41 32.03 -14.92
N ILE A 61 4.67 31.81 -14.54
CA ILE A 61 5.80 32.65 -14.98
C ILE A 61 5.96 32.73 -16.52
N GLY A 62 5.54 31.68 -17.24
CA GLY A 62 5.56 31.59 -18.71
C GLY A 62 4.40 32.30 -19.41
N LEU A 63 3.45 32.90 -18.69
CA LEU A 63 2.45 33.78 -19.31
C LEU A 63 3.09 35.11 -19.71
N CYS A 64 2.90 35.53 -20.97
CA CYS A 64 3.36 36.81 -21.47
C CYS A 64 4.87 37.03 -21.25
N ASP A 65 5.68 36.00 -21.48
CA ASP A 65 7.13 36.03 -21.45
C ASP A 65 7.77 36.14 -22.85
N GLY A 66 6.93 36.18 -23.90
CA GLY A 66 7.34 36.30 -25.29
C GLY A 66 7.72 34.98 -25.95
N LYS A 67 7.45 33.83 -25.31
CA LYS A 67 7.67 32.48 -25.85
C LYS A 67 6.36 31.71 -25.89
N ALA A 68 6.24 30.83 -26.88
CA ALA A 68 5.08 29.94 -27.01
C ALA A 68 5.28 28.70 -26.10
N ASP A 69 4.89 28.78 -24.84
CA ASP A 69 4.90 27.63 -23.90
C ASP A 69 3.66 26.75 -24.04
N CYS A 70 2.55 27.32 -24.51
CA CYS A 70 1.29 26.60 -24.76
C CYS A 70 1.11 26.20 -26.23
N PRO A 71 0.45 25.05 -26.51
CA PRO A 71 0.03 24.70 -27.86
C PRO A 71 -0.90 25.77 -28.42
N ASN A 72 -0.57 26.31 -29.60
CA ASN A 72 -1.23 27.46 -30.24
C ASN A 72 -0.90 28.84 -29.63
N ASN A 73 0.17 28.97 -28.84
CA ASN A 73 0.62 30.27 -28.33
C ASN A 73 -0.46 30.99 -27.50
N SER A 74 -1.30 30.22 -26.80
CA SER A 74 -2.46 30.73 -26.06
C SER A 74 -2.08 31.49 -24.78
N ASP A 75 -0.82 31.39 -24.37
CA ASP A 75 -0.14 32.09 -23.30
C ASP A 75 0.31 33.51 -23.69
N GLU A 76 0.42 33.81 -24.98
CA GLU A 76 0.94 35.07 -25.54
C GLU A 76 -0.14 35.83 -26.35
N GLY A 77 -1.37 35.86 -25.83
CA GLY A 77 -2.51 36.50 -26.50
C GLY A 77 -2.56 38.02 -26.32
N ASP A 78 -3.58 38.66 -26.92
CA ASP A 78 -3.78 40.12 -26.85
C ASP A 78 -3.86 40.66 -25.41
N PHE A 79 -4.28 39.83 -24.44
CA PHE A 79 -4.34 40.16 -23.02
C PHE A 79 -2.97 40.52 -22.41
N CYS A 80 -1.86 40.08 -23.01
CA CYS A 80 -0.51 40.43 -22.57
C CYS A 80 -0.18 41.92 -22.72
N SER A 81 -0.87 42.61 -23.64
CA SER A 81 -0.67 44.05 -23.86
C SER A 81 -1.26 44.92 -22.75
N ASN A 82 -2.13 44.36 -21.92
CA ASN A 82 -2.88 45.10 -20.90
C ASN A 82 -2.15 45.06 -19.54
N ALA A 83 -1.03 45.78 -19.45
CA ALA A 83 -0.15 45.80 -18.28
C ALA A 83 -0.81 46.37 -17.00
N THR A 84 -1.92 47.10 -17.12
CA THR A 84 -2.61 47.71 -15.97
C THR A 84 -3.29 46.68 -15.06
N LEU A 85 -3.65 45.48 -15.55
CA LEU A 85 -4.24 44.42 -14.72
C LEU A 85 -3.32 44.00 -13.55
N CYS A 86 -2.02 43.93 -13.81
CA CYS A 86 -1.04 43.59 -12.78
C CYS A 86 -0.58 44.81 -11.95
N ALA A 87 -0.76 46.04 -12.45
CA ALA A 87 -0.40 47.25 -11.72
C ALA A 87 -1.32 47.50 -10.50
N GLU A 88 -2.59 47.13 -10.62
CA GLU A 88 -3.57 47.23 -9.51
C GLU A 88 -3.44 46.06 -8.52
N THR A 89 -2.97 44.91 -8.99
CA THR A 89 -2.83 43.69 -8.20
C THR A 89 -1.47 43.66 -7.53
N LYS A 90 -1.39 44.15 -6.29
CA LYS A 90 -0.17 44.18 -5.47
C LYS A 90 0.26 42.77 -5.00
N CYS A 91 0.68 41.92 -5.92
CA CYS A 91 1.24 40.60 -5.62
C CYS A 91 2.57 40.74 -4.85
N SER A 92 2.80 39.85 -3.88
CA SER A 92 3.99 39.85 -3.03
C SER A 92 5.30 39.47 -3.75
N HIS A 93 5.23 38.75 -4.87
CA HIS A 93 6.39 38.36 -5.66
C HIS A 93 6.27 38.80 -7.13
N GLY A 94 5.38 38.18 -7.90
CA GLY A 94 5.18 38.52 -9.30
C GLY A 94 3.73 38.34 -9.76
N CYS A 95 3.38 39.00 -10.85
CA CYS A 95 2.06 38.94 -11.49
C CYS A 95 2.21 38.74 -12.99
N ARG A 96 1.35 37.92 -13.59
CA ARG A 96 1.17 37.82 -15.03
C ARG A 96 -0.30 38.04 -15.42
N PRO A 97 -0.59 38.79 -16.49
CA PRO A 97 -1.96 38.92 -16.99
C PRO A 97 -2.41 37.59 -17.60
N SER A 98 -3.68 37.24 -17.41
CA SER A 98 -4.30 36.07 -18.02
C SER A 98 -5.71 36.41 -18.55
N PRO A 99 -6.31 35.57 -19.43
CA PRO A 99 -7.65 35.80 -19.95
C PRO A 99 -8.74 35.94 -18.87
N LYS A 100 -8.54 35.33 -17.69
CA LYS A 100 -9.48 35.36 -16.55
C LYS A 100 -9.14 36.41 -15.50
N GLY A 101 -8.14 37.27 -15.75
CA GLY A 101 -7.64 38.29 -14.81
C GLY A 101 -6.17 38.09 -14.43
N PRO A 102 -5.60 38.99 -13.60
CA PRO A 102 -4.21 38.91 -13.19
C PRO A 102 -3.98 37.72 -12.25
N LEU A 103 -2.93 36.94 -12.52
CA LEU A 103 -2.51 35.81 -11.68
C LEU A 103 -1.19 36.14 -10.98
N CYS A 104 -1.18 36.04 -9.67
CA CYS A 104 0.05 36.10 -8.88
C CYS A 104 0.79 34.76 -8.95
N TYR A 105 2.11 34.80 -9.02
CA TYR A 105 2.97 33.63 -8.86
C TYR A 105 4.02 33.86 -7.78
N CYS A 106 4.51 32.76 -7.23
CA CYS A 106 5.44 32.74 -6.11
C CYS A 106 6.75 32.03 -6.48
N PRO A 107 7.84 32.27 -5.73
CA PRO A 107 9.09 31.53 -5.91
C PRO A 107 8.88 30.03 -5.61
N GLU A 108 9.82 29.19 -6.03
CA GLU A 108 9.82 27.75 -5.72
C GLU A 108 9.64 27.50 -4.21
N GLY A 109 8.88 26.45 -3.86
CA GLY A 109 8.53 26.11 -2.48
C GLY A 109 7.44 26.99 -1.85
N ARG A 110 6.83 27.92 -2.59
CA ARG A 110 5.71 28.74 -2.12
C ARG A 110 4.59 28.79 -3.14
N GLN A 111 3.36 29.00 -2.67
CA GLN A 111 2.18 29.09 -3.52
C GLN A 111 1.39 30.39 -3.28
N PRO A 112 0.67 30.90 -4.30
CA PRO A 112 -0.13 32.11 -4.16
C PRO A 112 -1.42 31.81 -3.38
N ASN A 113 -1.69 32.61 -2.36
CA ASN A 113 -2.99 32.70 -1.69
C ASN A 113 -3.51 34.13 -1.85
N GLY A 114 -4.25 34.36 -2.94
CA GLY A 114 -4.59 35.70 -3.41
C GLY A 114 -3.32 36.45 -3.83
N THR A 115 -2.99 37.54 -3.14
CA THR A 115 -1.80 38.36 -3.45
C THR A 115 -0.56 37.97 -2.65
N GLN A 116 -0.69 37.17 -1.61
CA GLN A 116 0.42 36.79 -0.74
C GLN A 116 0.97 35.40 -1.10
N CYS A 117 2.29 35.25 -1.03
CA CYS A 117 2.94 33.97 -1.14
C CYS A 117 2.98 33.28 0.22
N VAL A 118 2.25 32.18 0.33
CA VAL A 118 2.29 31.31 1.49
C VAL A 118 3.20 30.12 1.20
N ASP A 119 3.69 29.53 2.27
CA ASP A 119 4.46 28.31 2.21
C ASP A 119 3.67 27.18 1.55
N PHE A 120 4.31 26.39 0.69
CA PHE A 120 3.70 25.20 0.11
C PHE A 120 4.18 24.00 0.91
N ASP A 121 3.30 23.42 1.74
CA ASP A 121 3.66 22.25 2.54
C ASP A 121 3.78 21.01 1.64
N GLU A 122 5.00 20.72 1.18
CA GLU A 122 5.27 19.56 0.33
C GLU A 122 5.00 18.24 1.07
N CYS A 123 4.98 18.23 2.40
CA CYS A 123 4.70 17.02 3.18
C CYS A 123 3.23 16.60 3.11
N GLN A 124 2.33 17.44 2.57
CA GLN A 124 0.96 17.03 2.24
C GLN A 124 0.89 16.25 0.92
N LEU A 125 1.94 16.32 0.10
CA LEU A 125 2.04 15.53 -1.11
C LEU A 125 2.63 14.16 -0.80
N ASP A 126 1.97 13.14 -1.33
CA ASP A 126 2.37 11.77 -1.16
C ASP A 126 3.59 11.43 -2.03
N GLY A 127 4.52 10.63 -1.50
CA GLY A 127 5.72 10.19 -2.22
C GLY A 127 6.83 11.23 -2.36
N ILE A 128 6.73 12.40 -1.71
CA ILE A 128 7.83 13.39 -1.67
C ILE A 128 9.04 12.88 -0.91
N CYS A 129 8.80 12.23 0.24
CA CYS A 129 9.80 11.56 1.05
C CYS A 129 9.38 10.10 1.26
N ASP A 130 10.33 9.17 1.25
CA ASP A 130 10.04 7.75 1.53
C ASP A 130 9.56 7.50 2.97
N GLN A 131 10.01 8.33 3.92
CA GLN A 131 9.72 8.17 5.35
C GLN A 131 9.30 9.49 6.01
N ILE A 132 10.22 10.19 6.67
CA ILE A 132 9.89 11.37 7.47
C ILE A 132 10.07 12.62 6.61
N CYS A 133 8.98 13.39 6.44
CA CYS A 133 9.00 14.71 5.83
C CYS A 133 8.90 15.81 6.90
N THR A 134 9.77 16.81 6.84
CA THR A 134 9.68 18.02 7.67
C THR A 134 9.58 19.24 6.77
N ASN A 135 8.47 19.97 6.87
CA ASN A 135 8.22 21.18 6.11
C ASN A 135 9.00 22.38 6.70
N PHE A 136 9.55 23.22 5.84
CA PHE A 136 10.23 24.47 6.17
C PHE A 136 9.73 25.60 5.27
N PRO A 137 9.76 26.87 5.71
CA PRO A 137 9.33 27.97 4.85
C PRO A 137 10.12 28.04 3.52
N GLY A 138 9.48 27.67 2.41
CA GLY A 138 10.02 27.63 1.05
C GLY A 138 10.76 26.34 0.67
N SER A 139 10.72 25.28 1.49
CA SER A 139 11.40 24.02 1.20
C SER A 139 10.96 22.90 2.14
N TYR A 140 11.38 21.67 1.88
CA TYR A 140 11.20 20.55 2.80
C TYR A 140 12.50 19.80 3.02
N LYS A 141 12.54 18.98 4.07
CA LYS A 141 13.64 18.07 4.33
C LYS A 141 13.10 16.67 4.61
N CYS A 142 13.55 15.71 3.80
CA CYS A 142 13.36 14.30 4.09
C CYS A 142 14.38 13.81 5.13
N SER A 143 13.99 12.84 5.93
CA SER A 143 14.87 12.11 6.85
C SER A 143 14.36 10.67 7.06
N CYS A 144 15.19 9.80 7.62
CA CYS A 144 14.87 8.38 7.78
C CYS A 144 14.83 7.96 9.25
N VAL A 145 14.05 6.92 9.56
CA VAL A 145 14.04 6.30 10.88
C VAL A 145 15.33 5.53 11.16
N SER A 146 15.58 5.19 12.43
CA SER A 146 16.74 4.38 12.81
C SER A 146 16.78 3.05 12.06
N GLY A 147 17.97 2.65 11.61
CA GLY A 147 18.15 1.46 10.76
C GLY A 147 18.05 1.74 9.26
N TYR A 148 17.88 3.00 8.85
CA TYR A 148 17.90 3.42 7.45
C TYR A 148 18.94 4.53 7.23
N VAL A 149 19.48 4.59 6.02
CA VAL A 149 20.35 5.65 5.53
C VAL A 149 19.63 6.45 4.46
N GLN A 150 19.73 7.77 4.55
CA GLN A 150 19.13 8.69 3.60
C GLN A 150 19.94 8.77 2.31
N LEU A 151 19.26 8.64 1.18
CA LEU A 151 19.77 8.84 -0.17
C LEU A 151 18.81 9.81 -0.89
N ASN A 152 19.14 11.10 -0.89
CA ASN A 152 18.26 12.18 -1.35
C ASN A 152 16.92 12.18 -0.58
N ASN A 153 15.81 11.93 -1.27
CA ASN A 153 14.47 11.83 -0.69
C ASN A 153 14.11 10.39 -0.28
N SER A 154 14.98 9.43 -0.60
CA SER A 154 14.74 8.01 -0.38
C SER A 154 15.47 7.47 0.84
N CYS A 155 14.91 6.43 1.45
CA CYS A 155 15.42 5.81 2.66
C CYS A 155 15.77 4.35 2.40
N ARG A 156 17.06 4.04 2.40
CA ARG A 156 17.56 2.67 2.19
C ARG A 156 17.81 2.00 3.54
N ALA A 157 17.24 0.81 3.74
CA ALA A 157 17.49 0.03 4.95
C ALA A 157 18.97 -0.36 5.07
N LEU A 158 19.50 -0.33 6.29
CA LEU A 158 20.81 -0.86 6.64
C LEU A 158 20.70 -2.37 6.84
N ASN A 159 21.42 -3.13 6.03
CA ASN A 159 21.46 -4.58 6.17
C ASN A 159 22.23 -4.97 7.44
N VAL A 160 21.66 -5.87 8.23
CA VAL A 160 22.31 -6.44 9.42
C VAL A 160 22.20 -7.96 9.32
N PRO A 161 23.26 -8.66 8.89
CA PRO A 161 24.61 -8.15 8.63
C PRO A 161 24.75 -7.38 7.30
N PRO A 162 25.77 -6.49 7.13
CA PRO A 162 25.89 -5.58 5.98
C PRO A 162 25.93 -6.27 4.60
N ASN A 163 26.47 -7.49 4.56
CA ASN A 163 26.64 -8.27 3.34
C ASN A 163 25.47 -9.22 3.05
N ASP A 164 24.36 -9.10 3.78
CA ASP A 164 23.16 -9.90 3.53
C ASP A 164 22.11 -9.04 2.81
N PRO A 165 21.92 -9.23 1.49
CA PRO A 165 20.96 -8.46 0.71
C PRO A 165 19.52 -8.84 1.11
N PRO A 166 18.56 -7.92 0.93
CA PRO A 166 17.16 -8.26 1.12
C PRO A 166 16.75 -9.42 0.19
N ALA A 167 15.85 -10.26 0.68
CA ALA A 167 15.33 -11.40 -0.04
C ALA A 167 13.81 -11.52 0.11
N LEU A 168 13.14 -11.94 -0.95
CA LEU A 168 11.74 -12.32 -0.94
C LEU A 168 11.66 -13.83 -0.78
N ILE A 169 11.09 -14.29 0.35
CA ILE A 169 10.81 -15.70 0.60
C ILE A 169 9.31 -15.92 0.44
N PHE A 170 8.93 -16.90 -0.36
CA PHE A 170 7.52 -17.25 -0.57
C PHE A 170 7.36 -18.75 -0.75
N ALA A 171 6.18 -19.26 -0.43
CA ALA A 171 5.87 -20.67 -0.59
C ALA A 171 4.86 -20.88 -1.73
N THR A 172 5.06 -21.95 -2.49
CA THR A 172 4.08 -22.53 -3.39
C THR A 172 3.41 -23.73 -2.70
N SER A 173 2.59 -24.51 -3.41
CA SER A 173 1.99 -25.72 -2.84
C SER A 173 3.00 -26.85 -2.55
N HIS A 174 4.23 -26.74 -3.07
CA HIS A 174 5.26 -27.77 -2.99
C HIS A 174 6.60 -27.26 -2.52
N ASP A 175 6.89 -25.98 -2.76
CA ASP A 175 8.23 -25.47 -2.65
C ASP A 175 8.32 -24.16 -1.88
N ILE A 176 9.40 -23.98 -1.12
CA ILE A 176 9.78 -22.67 -0.59
C ILE A 176 10.81 -22.08 -1.53
N HIS A 177 10.50 -20.91 -2.07
CA HIS A 177 11.36 -20.14 -2.95
C HIS A 177 11.93 -18.95 -2.23
N CYS A 178 13.10 -18.53 -2.68
CA CYS A 178 13.77 -17.34 -2.20
C CYS A 178 14.42 -16.62 -3.39
N ILE A 179 14.19 -15.31 -3.47
CA ILE A 179 14.74 -14.43 -4.51
C ILE A 179 15.47 -13.29 -3.80
N ARG A 180 16.80 -13.17 -4.00
CA ARG A 180 17.55 -12.00 -3.53
C ARG A 180 17.45 -10.88 -4.56
N PHE A 181 17.31 -9.65 -4.08
CA PHE A 181 17.10 -8.49 -4.95
C PHE A 181 18.38 -8.07 -5.71
N ASP A 182 19.55 -8.56 -5.32
CA ASP A 182 20.81 -8.38 -6.04
C ASP A 182 21.05 -9.44 -7.12
N GLY A 183 20.13 -10.40 -7.29
CA GLY A 183 20.23 -11.52 -8.22
C GLY A 183 21.13 -12.67 -7.74
N SER A 184 21.70 -12.59 -6.54
CA SER A 184 22.47 -13.68 -5.97
C SER A 184 21.56 -14.84 -5.53
N THR A 185 22.13 -16.05 -5.46
CA THR A 185 21.37 -17.24 -5.07
C THR A 185 21.22 -17.28 -3.55
N CYS A 186 20.02 -17.61 -3.05
CA CYS A 186 19.79 -17.73 -1.60
C CYS A 186 20.54 -18.93 -0.98
N TRP A 187 20.72 -20.00 -1.76
CA TRP A 187 21.35 -21.26 -1.32
C TRP A 187 22.41 -21.70 -2.33
N PRO A 188 23.64 -21.16 -2.26
CA PRO A 188 24.71 -21.47 -3.21
C PRO A 188 25.09 -22.96 -3.20
N GLY A 189 25.21 -23.56 -4.39
CA GLY A 189 25.63 -24.96 -4.55
C GLY A 189 24.58 -26.02 -4.19
N LYS A 190 23.33 -25.59 -3.99
CA LYS A 190 22.22 -26.36 -3.43
C LYS A 190 20.90 -26.11 -4.17
N GLU A 191 21.00 -25.62 -5.41
CA GLU A 191 19.87 -25.20 -6.25
C GLU A 191 18.90 -26.37 -6.52
N GLY A 192 17.65 -26.24 -6.08
CA GLY A 192 16.57 -27.22 -6.30
C GLY A 192 16.51 -28.40 -5.31
N GLU A 193 17.46 -28.50 -4.38
CA GLU A 193 17.49 -29.59 -3.37
C GLU A 193 16.69 -29.22 -2.10
N PHE A 194 16.62 -27.93 -1.77
CA PHE A 194 15.98 -27.38 -0.56
C PHE A 194 14.59 -26.80 -0.80
N THR A 195 14.19 -26.67 -2.06
CA THR A 195 12.88 -26.12 -2.40
C THR A 195 11.78 -27.11 -2.03
N LYS A 196 12.01 -28.44 -2.13
CA LYS A 196 10.95 -29.46 -2.04
C LYS A 196 10.48 -29.72 -0.60
N VAL A 197 9.31 -29.19 -0.25
CA VAL A 197 8.57 -29.56 0.95
C VAL A 197 7.79 -30.86 0.68
N HIS A 198 8.03 -31.92 1.47
CA HIS A 198 7.38 -33.22 1.28
C HIS A 198 5.84 -33.12 1.40
N ARG A 199 5.09 -33.64 0.42
CA ARG A 199 3.63 -33.73 0.44
C ARG A 199 3.17 -35.19 0.55
N LYS A 200 2.00 -35.42 1.15
CA LYS A 200 1.17 -36.61 0.88
C LYS A 200 0.79 -36.62 -0.61
N ALA A 201 1.10 -37.69 -1.33
CA ALA A 201 0.43 -37.99 -2.60
C ALA A 201 -1.03 -38.37 -2.30
N SER A 202 -1.91 -37.38 -2.07
CA SER A 202 -3.35 -37.65 -2.02
C SER A 202 -3.87 -37.66 -3.45
N GLY A 203 -4.45 -38.79 -3.87
CA GLY A 203 -5.11 -38.95 -5.16
C GLY A 203 -6.44 -38.20 -5.27
N ASN A 204 -6.81 -37.37 -4.29
CA ASN A 204 -8.09 -36.67 -4.26
C ASN A 204 -7.91 -35.15 -4.47
N PRO A 205 -8.39 -34.57 -5.59
CA PRO A 205 -8.26 -33.14 -5.88
C PRO A 205 -8.95 -32.21 -4.86
N ALA A 206 -9.93 -32.71 -4.10
CA ALA A 206 -10.66 -31.94 -3.10
C ALA A 206 -9.90 -31.72 -1.78
N GLU A 207 -8.78 -32.42 -1.55
CA GLU A 207 -7.90 -32.24 -0.37
C GLU A 207 -6.75 -31.23 -0.65
N GLN A 208 -6.90 -30.38 -1.67
CA GLN A 208 -5.87 -29.43 -2.12
C GLN A 208 -5.83 -28.09 -1.35
N HIS A 209 -6.29 -28.04 -0.11
CA HIS A 209 -6.11 -26.87 0.77
C HIS A 209 -4.72 -26.88 1.45
N ASN A 210 -3.66 -27.13 0.70
CA ASN A 210 -2.29 -27.09 1.21
C ASN A 210 -1.77 -25.65 1.12
N THR A 211 -2.24 -24.77 2.00
CA THR A 211 -1.69 -23.42 2.11
C THR A 211 -0.47 -23.49 3.03
N LEU A 212 0.73 -23.32 2.46
CA LEU A 212 1.95 -23.11 3.25
C LEU A 212 1.92 -21.68 3.80
N ALA A 213 1.19 -21.47 4.89
CA ALA A 213 1.38 -20.27 5.69
C ALA A 213 2.81 -20.30 6.25
N LEU A 214 3.55 -19.22 6.02
CA LEU A 214 4.94 -19.09 6.44
C LEU A 214 5.14 -17.75 7.12
N ASP A 215 6.00 -17.73 8.12
CA ASP A 215 6.51 -16.49 8.69
C ASP A 215 7.98 -16.68 9.08
N PHE A 216 8.70 -15.59 9.29
CA PHE A 216 10.12 -15.60 9.56
C PHE A 216 10.47 -14.80 10.80
N TYR A 217 11.54 -15.23 11.47
CA TYR A 217 12.15 -14.52 12.57
C TYR A 217 13.54 -14.07 12.18
N HIS A 218 13.65 -12.80 11.76
CA HIS A 218 14.90 -12.22 11.25
C HIS A 218 16.06 -12.33 12.23
N ARG A 219 15.83 -12.09 13.53
CA ARG A 219 16.90 -12.09 14.55
C ARG A 219 17.58 -13.45 14.71
N ASN A 220 16.81 -14.53 14.59
CA ASN A 220 17.32 -15.90 14.67
C ASN A 220 17.58 -16.52 13.29
N GLN A 221 17.35 -15.76 12.22
CA GLN A 221 17.48 -16.23 10.84
C GLN A 221 16.72 -17.55 10.61
N SER A 222 15.53 -17.67 11.18
CA SER A 222 14.70 -18.87 11.09
C SER A 222 13.38 -18.58 10.38
N LEU A 223 12.91 -19.50 9.57
CA LEU A 223 11.56 -19.49 9.00
C LEU A 223 10.76 -20.65 9.57
N CYS A 224 9.47 -20.43 9.75
CA CYS A 224 8.52 -21.44 10.23
C CYS A 224 7.30 -21.45 9.32
N PHE A 225 6.79 -22.63 9.01
CA PHE A 225 5.65 -22.80 8.14
C PHE A 225 4.77 -23.95 8.59
N ILE A 226 3.50 -23.93 8.16
CA ILE A 226 2.58 -25.02 8.40
C ILE A 226 2.85 -26.11 7.38
N HIS A 227 3.16 -27.29 7.89
CA HIS A 227 3.46 -28.48 7.11
C HIS A 227 2.36 -29.51 7.28
N HIS A 228 1.71 -29.84 6.16
CA HIS A 228 0.69 -30.88 6.10
C HIS A 228 1.34 -32.23 5.76
N ASN A 229 1.56 -33.06 6.77
CA ASN A 229 2.01 -34.45 6.59
C ASN A 229 0.79 -35.38 6.40
N VAL A 230 1.03 -36.63 5.99
CA VAL A 230 0.03 -37.66 5.69
C VAL A 230 -0.96 -37.88 6.84
N THR A 231 -0.48 -37.76 8.08
CA THR A 231 -1.19 -38.14 9.31
C THR A 231 -1.45 -36.99 10.27
N ARG A 232 -0.71 -35.88 10.16
CA ARG A 232 -0.79 -34.74 11.09
C ARG A 232 -0.38 -33.45 10.41
N VAL A 233 -0.97 -32.34 10.86
CA VAL A 233 -0.51 -30.99 10.55
C VAL A 233 0.40 -30.52 11.67
N MET A 234 1.54 -29.93 11.30
CA MET A 234 2.56 -29.50 12.23
C MET A 234 3.20 -28.21 11.77
N ILE A 235 3.72 -27.44 12.71
CA ILE A 235 4.61 -26.32 12.38
C ILE A 235 6.00 -26.92 12.20
N ARG A 236 6.67 -26.53 11.13
CA ARG A 236 8.04 -26.92 10.84
C ARG A 236 8.87 -25.67 10.64
N CYS A 237 10.04 -25.64 11.25
CA CYS A 237 10.96 -24.53 11.16
C CYS A 237 12.32 -24.97 10.63
N ALA A 238 13.03 -24.04 10.01
CA ALA A 238 14.38 -24.23 9.49
C ALA A 238 15.16 -22.91 9.56
N LEU A 239 16.47 -22.98 9.43
CA LEU A 239 17.29 -21.79 9.24
C LEU A 239 17.14 -21.29 7.81
N VAL A 240 17.03 -19.98 7.62
CA VAL A 240 16.83 -19.35 6.31
C VAL A 240 17.98 -19.66 5.37
N HIS A 241 19.22 -19.68 5.87
CA HIS A 241 20.41 -19.99 5.09
C HIS A 241 20.66 -21.50 4.90
N ASP A 242 20.00 -22.36 5.70
CA ASP A 242 20.15 -23.80 5.60
C ASP A 242 18.83 -24.53 5.92
N LEU A 243 18.12 -24.86 4.85
CA LEU A 243 16.89 -25.65 4.88
C LEU A 243 17.15 -27.16 4.97
N SER A 244 18.38 -27.61 5.27
CA SER A 244 18.69 -29.05 5.42
C SER A 244 18.23 -29.63 6.74
N VAL A 245 18.19 -28.79 7.78
CA VAL A 245 17.82 -29.19 9.13
C VAL A 245 16.49 -28.55 9.48
N PHE A 246 15.49 -29.41 9.62
CA PHE A 246 14.19 -29.02 10.12
C PHE A 246 14.05 -29.41 11.58
N TRP A 247 13.39 -28.55 12.35
CA TRP A 247 12.89 -28.90 13.67
C TRP A 247 11.42 -28.56 13.78
N ASP A 248 10.73 -29.33 14.61
CA ASP A 248 9.29 -29.21 14.77
C ASP A 248 9.02 -28.63 16.17
N PRO A 249 8.62 -27.35 16.30
CA PRO A 249 8.24 -26.80 17.58
C PRO A 249 7.02 -27.52 18.17
N PRO A 250 6.77 -27.38 19.49
CA PRO A 250 5.58 -27.94 20.12
C PRO A 250 4.31 -27.46 19.41
N LEU A 251 3.31 -28.32 19.32
CA LEU A 251 2.01 -27.95 18.74
C LEU A 251 1.13 -27.27 19.79
N PRO A 252 0.19 -26.40 19.37
CA PRO A 252 -0.84 -25.87 20.25
C PRO A 252 -1.58 -27.00 20.97
N THR A 253 -1.68 -26.92 22.29
CA THR A 253 -2.30 -27.95 23.13
C THR A 253 -3.81 -28.04 22.98
N MET A 254 -4.48 -26.95 22.58
CA MET A 254 -5.94 -26.81 22.61
C MET A 254 -6.60 -26.77 21.24
N PHE A 255 -5.86 -26.43 20.17
CA PHE A 255 -6.43 -26.19 18.84
C PHE A 255 -5.69 -27.01 17.78
N SER A 256 -6.45 -27.65 16.88
CA SER A 256 -5.89 -28.36 15.71
C SER A 256 -5.53 -27.37 14.61
N LEU A 257 -4.40 -27.60 13.95
CA LEU A 257 -3.87 -26.76 12.86
C LEU A 257 -4.43 -27.10 11.46
N GLU A 258 -5.36 -28.06 11.36
CA GLU A 258 -5.82 -28.61 10.07
C GLU A 258 -6.39 -27.58 9.09
N SER A 259 -7.09 -26.57 9.60
CA SER A 259 -7.81 -25.54 8.83
C SER A 259 -7.14 -24.16 8.84
N MET A 260 -5.89 -24.10 9.31
CA MET A 260 -5.15 -22.85 9.41
C MET A 260 -4.80 -22.29 8.04
N THR A 261 -5.07 -21.01 7.82
CA THR A 261 -4.71 -20.33 6.56
C THR A 261 -3.55 -19.36 6.72
N HIS A 262 -3.31 -18.86 7.94
CA HIS A 262 -2.19 -17.96 8.21
C HIS A 262 -1.62 -18.16 9.62
N LEU A 263 -0.35 -17.81 9.77
CA LEU A 263 0.33 -17.69 11.06
C LEU A 263 1.16 -16.42 11.07
N ALA A 264 1.30 -15.80 12.24
CA ALA A 264 2.16 -14.63 12.41
C ALA A 264 2.89 -14.71 13.75
N LEU A 265 4.17 -14.36 13.75
CA LEU A 265 5.03 -14.34 14.92
C LEU A 265 5.14 -12.92 15.46
N ASP A 266 4.77 -12.74 16.72
CA ASP A 266 5.18 -11.56 17.46
C ASP A 266 6.66 -11.74 17.85
N TRP A 267 7.55 -11.08 17.13
CA TRP A 267 9.01 -11.19 17.35
C TRP A 267 9.50 -10.52 18.64
N VAL A 268 8.65 -9.77 19.34
CA VAL A 268 8.96 -9.12 20.63
C VAL A 268 8.66 -10.06 21.79
N SER A 269 7.45 -10.65 21.81
CA SER A 269 7.01 -11.57 22.87
C SER A 269 7.28 -13.05 22.57
N LEU A 270 7.60 -13.36 21.31
CA LEU A 270 7.71 -14.71 20.74
C LEU A 270 6.40 -15.51 20.77
N ASN A 271 5.26 -14.84 20.92
CA ASN A 271 3.95 -15.47 20.85
C ASN A 271 3.50 -15.64 19.39
N TRP A 272 2.69 -16.66 19.15
CA TRP A 272 2.20 -17.03 17.84
C TRP A 272 0.73 -16.71 17.68
N TYR A 273 0.40 -16.02 16.60
CA TYR A 273 -0.95 -15.70 16.20
C TYR A 273 -1.34 -16.60 15.05
N PHE A 274 -2.56 -17.08 15.11
CA PHE A 274 -3.08 -18.11 14.24
C PHE A 274 -4.44 -17.69 13.73
N LEU A 275 -4.65 -17.86 12.43
CA LEU A 275 -5.87 -17.48 11.73
C LEU A 275 -6.48 -18.72 11.06
N ASP A 276 -7.63 -19.13 11.57
CA ASP A 276 -8.35 -20.34 11.17
C ASP A 276 -9.57 -19.98 10.33
N ASP A 277 -9.60 -20.43 9.06
CA ASP A 277 -10.70 -20.15 8.11
C ASP A 277 -11.94 -20.99 8.42
N THR A 278 -11.77 -22.25 8.84
CA THR A 278 -12.92 -23.14 9.08
C THR A 278 -13.62 -22.84 10.40
N ARG A 279 -12.86 -22.48 11.43
CA ARG A 279 -13.41 -22.09 12.74
C ARG A 279 -13.70 -20.60 12.85
N GLU A 280 -13.33 -19.82 11.83
CA GLU A 280 -13.57 -18.38 11.76
C GLU A 280 -13.06 -17.64 13.01
N MET A 281 -11.81 -17.94 13.40
CA MET A 281 -11.22 -17.40 14.63
C MET A 281 -9.75 -17.00 14.46
N ILE A 282 -9.35 -15.99 15.24
CA ILE A 282 -7.95 -15.66 15.51
C ILE A 282 -7.66 -16.03 16.95
N PHE A 283 -6.60 -16.81 17.16
CA PHE A 283 -6.15 -17.19 18.49
C PHE A 283 -4.65 -17.00 18.64
N LEU A 284 -4.25 -16.81 19.89
CA LEU A 284 -2.88 -16.62 20.33
C LEU A 284 -2.40 -17.88 21.03
N CYS A 285 -1.15 -18.27 20.81
CA CYS A 285 -0.44 -19.20 21.67
C CYS A 285 0.85 -18.56 22.17
N ASN A 286 1.22 -18.85 23.42
CA ASN A 286 2.47 -18.37 23.96
C ASN A 286 3.69 -18.98 23.24
N ALA A 287 4.89 -18.46 23.48
CA ALA A 287 6.13 -18.98 22.89
C ALA A 287 6.37 -20.49 23.08
N THR A 288 5.83 -21.09 24.16
CA THR A 288 5.92 -22.53 24.43
C THR A 288 4.81 -23.38 23.82
N MET A 289 3.81 -22.76 23.18
CA MET A 289 2.59 -23.36 22.63
C MET A 289 1.71 -24.11 23.66
N LYS A 290 1.91 -23.84 24.94
CA LYS A 290 1.19 -24.52 26.05
C LYS A 290 -0.06 -23.78 26.50
N ALA A 291 -0.02 -22.45 26.44
CA ALA A 291 -1.15 -21.59 26.77
C ALA A 291 -1.63 -20.96 25.47
N CYS A 292 -2.87 -21.25 25.09
CA CYS A 292 -3.51 -20.69 23.92
C CYS A 292 -4.87 -20.10 24.30
N ILE A 293 -5.22 -18.96 23.72
CA ILE A 293 -6.44 -18.19 24.02
C ILE A 293 -7.03 -17.69 22.70
N ILE A 294 -8.35 -17.79 22.57
CA ILE A 294 -9.09 -17.21 21.43
C ILE A 294 -9.17 -15.70 21.64
N LEU A 295 -8.75 -14.92 20.64
CA LEU A 295 -8.79 -13.46 20.69
C LEU A 295 -10.05 -12.91 20.01
N ILE A 296 -10.38 -13.45 18.83
CA ILE A 296 -11.53 -13.01 18.03
C ILE A 296 -12.19 -14.24 17.40
N ASP A 297 -13.48 -14.44 17.65
CA ASP A 297 -14.32 -15.50 17.06
C ASP A 297 -15.71 -15.00 16.64
N VAL A 298 -16.00 -13.72 16.86
CA VAL A 298 -17.28 -13.09 16.48
C VAL A 298 -17.09 -12.27 15.21
N ASP A 299 -18.06 -12.30 14.29
CA ASP A 299 -18.07 -11.51 13.04
C ASP A 299 -16.78 -11.59 12.23
N LEU A 300 -16.13 -12.76 12.20
CA LEU A 300 -14.85 -12.99 11.52
C LEU A 300 -15.04 -14.03 10.41
N SER A 301 -15.93 -13.78 9.45
CA SER A 301 -16.16 -14.76 8.40
C SER A 301 -14.99 -14.86 7.43
N LYS A 302 -14.62 -16.09 7.04
CA LYS A 302 -13.48 -16.46 6.17
C LYS A 302 -12.29 -15.50 6.23
N PRO A 303 -11.60 -15.41 7.38
CA PRO A 303 -10.42 -14.57 7.49
C PRO A 303 -9.32 -15.10 6.54
N ARG A 304 -8.47 -14.21 6.00
CA ARG A 304 -7.46 -14.59 4.99
C ARG A 304 -6.03 -14.20 5.33
N GLY A 305 -5.80 -12.95 5.69
CA GLY A 305 -4.48 -12.41 6.00
C GLY A 305 -4.46 -11.81 7.38
N ILE A 306 -3.31 -11.93 8.05
CA ILE A 306 -3.01 -11.23 9.31
C ILE A 306 -1.58 -10.70 9.25
N ALA A 307 -1.37 -9.48 9.72
CA ALA A 307 -0.06 -8.91 9.94
C ALA A 307 -0.03 -8.20 11.29
N LEU A 308 1.12 -8.22 11.96
CA LEU A 308 1.28 -7.72 13.32
C LEU A 308 2.25 -6.54 13.34
N ASP A 309 1.96 -5.52 14.14
CA ASP A 309 2.95 -4.56 14.63
C ASP A 309 3.07 -4.71 16.15
N PRO A 310 3.94 -5.62 16.63
CA PRO A 310 4.22 -5.80 18.05
C PRO A 310 4.85 -4.59 18.74
N ALA A 311 5.54 -3.71 18.01
CA ALA A 311 6.10 -2.50 18.61
C ALA A 311 5.00 -1.50 19.01
N LYS A 312 3.83 -1.58 18.36
CA LYS A 312 2.62 -0.81 18.70
C LYS A 312 1.54 -1.62 19.41
N GLY A 313 1.69 -2.94 19.49
CA GLY A 313 0.68 -3.81 20.07
C GLY A 313 -0.58 -3.91 19.21
N LEU A 314 -0.44 -3.83 17.88
CA LEU A 314 -1.56 -3.87 16.93
C LEU A 314 -1.50 -5.12 16.04
N MET A 315 -2.67 -5.62 15.64
CA MET A 315 -2.84 -6.58 14.55
C MET A 315 -3.82 -6.05 13.52
N PHE A 316 -3.56 -6.41 12.26
CA PHE A 316 -4.36 -6.06 11.11
C PHE A 316 -4.73 -7.33 10.37
N PHE A 317 -6.00 -7.48 10.01
CA PHE A 317 -6.47 -8.69 9.36
C PHE A 317 -7.60 -8.42 8.38
N THR A 318 -7.71 -9.31 7.40
CA THR A 318 -8.71 -9.25 6.33
C THR A 318 -9.74 -10.36 6.49
N LYS A 319 -11.00 -10.04 6.20
CA LYS A 319 -12.12 -10.99 6.25
C LYS A 319 -13.06 -10.79 5.06
N TRP A 320 -13.79 -11.84 4.70
CA TRP A 320 -14.82 -11.83 3.65
C TRP A 320 -15.76 -13.02 3.82
N GLY A 321 -16.87 -13.09 3.08
CA GLY A 321 -17.76 -14.25 3.13
C GLY A 321 -19.14 -13.89 3.65
N ALA A 322 -19.60 -14.53 4.73
CA ALA A 322 -20.95 -14.31 5.25
C ALA A 322 -21.09 -12.92 5.88
N SER A 323 -20.03 -12.42 6.53
CA SER A 323 -19.93 -11.04 6.99
C SER A 323 -19.41 -10.13 5.88
N MET A 324 -19.72 -8.83 5.99
CA MET A 324 -19.19 -7.81 5.09
C MET A 324 -17.66 -7.89 4.99
N PRO A 325 -17.09 -7.81 3.77
CA PRO A 325 -15.64 -7.84 3.58
C PRO A 325 -15.00 -6.59 4.18
N MET A 326 -13.93 -6.78 4.95
CA MET A 326 -13.27 -5.68 5.64
C MET A 326 -11.77 -5.92 5.82
N LEU A 327 -11.03 -4.81 5.88
CA LEU A 327 -9.75 -4.73 6.56
C LEU A 327 -10.00 -4.14 7.96
N GLU A 328 -9.60 -4.87 8.99
CA GLU A 328 -9.81 -4.49 10.38
C GLU A 328 -8.47 -4.38 11.12
N ARG A 329 -8.49 -3.59 12.19
CA ARG A 329 -7.40 -3.44 13.15
C ARG A 329 -7.92 -3.78 14.54
N ALA A 330 -7.10 -4.43 15.35
CA ALA A 330 -7.34 -4.62 16.78
C ALA A 330 -6.01 -4.53 17.53
N ASN A 331 -6.06 -4.44 18.85
CA ASN A 331 -4.90 -4.66 19.70
C ASN A 331 -4.47 -6.13 19.63
N LEU A 332 -3.20 -6.41 19.95
CA LEU A 332 -2.66 -7.77 19.98
C LEU A 332 -3.38 -8.71 20.97
N ASP A 333 -4.13 -8.16 21.93
CA ASP A 333 -4.98 -8.93 22.84
C ASP A 333 -6.42 -9.14 22.33
N GLY A 334 -6.73 -8.70 21.11
CA GLY A 334 -8.07 -8.78 20.51
C GLY A 334 -9.01 -7.62 20.86
N THR A 335 -8.59 -6.71 21.75
CA THR A 335 -9.42 -5.55 22.15
C THR A 335 -9.38 -4.41 21.11
N GLU A 336 -10.24 -3.41 21.29
CA GLU A 336 -10.31 -2.22 20.42
C GLU A 336 -10.37 -2.54 18.92
N ARG A 337 -11.18 -3.55 18.56
CA ARG A 337 -11.42 -3.91 17.17
C ARG A 337 -12.13 -2.78 16.44
N THR A 338 -11.49 -2.24 15.42
CA THR A 338 -11.96 -1.12 14.60
C THR A 338 -11.90 -1.47 13.11
N PRO A 339 -12.99 -1.24 12.34
CA PRO A 339 -12.93 -1.39 10.89
C PRO A 339 -12.11 -0.24 10.27
N LEU A 340 -11.09 -0.58 9.47
CA LEU A 340 -10.29 0.41 8.73
C LEU A 340 -10.86 0.65 7.34
N VAL A 341 -11.22 -0.43 6.64
CA VAL A 341 -11.80 -0.36 5.30
C VAL A 341 -12.97 -1.32 5.22
N GLY A 342 -14.17 -0.78 5.00
CA GLY A 342 -15.40 -1.57 4.84
C GLY A 342 -16.20 -1.23 3.57
N HIS A 343 -15.62 -0.46 2.66
CA HIS A 343 -16.23 -0.06 1.40
C HIS A 343 -15.26 -0.32 0.26
N LYS A 344 -15.77 -0.59 -0.95
CA LYS A 344 -14.94 -0.88 -2.14
C LYS A 344 -13.86 -1.94 -1.85
N ILE A 345 -14.26 -3.00 -1.18
CA ILE A 345 -13.43 -4.14 -0.80
C ILE A 345 -14.33 -5.35 -0.98
N VAL A 346 -13.82 -6.39 -1.65
CA VAL A 346 -14.61 -7.55 -2.05
C VAL A 346 -13.91 -8.82 -1.60
N TYR A 347 -12.74 -9.13 -2.15
CA TYR A 347 -11.94 -10.29 -1.75
C TYR A 347 -10.56 -9.85 -1.27
N PRO A 348 -10.46 -9.26 -0.07
CA PRO A 348 -9.18 -8.90 0.51
C PRO A 348 -8.42 -10.15 0.96
N TYR A 349 -7.22 -10.36 0.41
CA TYR A 349 -6.38 -11.52 0.70
C TYR A 349 -5.21 -11.15 1.63
N GLY A 350 -4.01 -10.99 1.07
CA GLY A 350 -2.80 -10.72 1.82
C GLY A 350 -2.80 -9.32 2.41
N VAL A 351 -2.23 -9.18 3.61
CA VAL A 351 -2.01 -7.92 4.30
C VAL A 351 -0.53 -7.81 4.66
N ALA A 352 0.05 -6.63 4.47
CA ALA A 352 1.43 -6.32 4.80
C ALA A 352 1.54 -4.92 5.41
N LEU A 353 2.58 -4.67 6.19
CA LEU A 353 2.74 -3.45 6.96
C LEU A 353 4.03 -2.72 6.60
N ASP A 354 3.93 -1.40 6.51
CA ASP A 354 5.06 -0.48 6.53
C ASP A 354 5.10 0.17 7.91
N TYR A 355 5.99 -0.29 8.79
CA TYR A 355 6.10 0.22 10.16
C TYR A 355 6.55 1.69 10.22
N PRO A 356 7.59 2.13 9.49
CA PRO A 356 7.99 3.53 9.49
C PRO A 356 6.87 4.51 9.14
N ASN A 357 6.13 4.23 8.05
CA ASN A 357 5.06 5.13 7.57
C ASN A 357 3.69 4.84 8.17
N LYS A 358 3.56 3.73 8.91
CA LYS A 358 2.29 3.26 9.49
C LYS A 358 1.21 3.08 8.43
N HIS A 359 1.56 2.35 7.37
CA HIS A 359 0.64 1.98 6.32
C HIS A 359 0.35 0.49 6.32
N VAL A 360 -0.90 0.15 6.04
CA VAL A 360 -1.38 -1.21 5.82
C VAL A 360 -1.64 -1.36 4.33
N TYR A 361 -0.97 -2.33 3.72
CA TYR A 361 -1.16 -2.71 2.32
C TYR A 361 -1.99 -3.97 2.25
N TRP A 362 -2.91 -4.04 1.30
CA TRP A 362 -3.63 -5.27 1.00
C TRP A 362 -3.85 -5.43 -0.50
N VAL A 363 -4.15 -6.67 -0.87
CA VAL A 363 -4.52 -7.04 -2.24
C VAL A 363 -5.98 -7.47 -2.26
N ASP A 364 -6.73 -6.96 -3.22
CA ASP A 364 -8.10 -7.40 -3.50
C ASP A 364 -8.12 -8.24 -4.77
N GLY A 365 -8.39 -9.53 -4.64
CA GLY A 365 -8.34 -10.47 -5.76
C GLY A 365 -9.54 -10.41 -6.70
N TYR A 366 -10.60 -9.66 -6.36
CA TYR A 366 -11.73 -9.43 -7.26
C TYR A 366 -11.64 -8.08 -7.96
N LEU A 367 -11.25 -7.04 -7.23
CA LEU A 367 -11.10 -5.69 -7.77
C LEU A 367 -9.79 -5.50 -8.53
N ASP A 368 -8.84 -6.43 -8.36
CA ASP A 368 -7.56 -6.42 -9.05
C ASP A 368 -6.69 -5.20 -8.66
N PHE A 369 -6.78 -4.83 -7.39
CA PHE A 369 -6.09 -3.67 -6.80
C PHE A 369 -5.08 -4.09 -5.73
N VAL A 370 -3.97 -3.37 -5.70
CA VAL A 370 -3.13 -3.21 -4.51
C VAL A 370 -3.46 -1.85 -3.93
N GLU A 371 -3.89 -1.82 -2.69
CA GLU A 371 -4.23 -0.58 -2.00
C GLU A 371 -3.45 -0.46 -0.70
N ARG A 372 -3.35 0.78 -0.22
CA ARG A 372 -2.80 1.09 1.09
C ARG A 372 -3.68 2.06 1.84
N VAL A 373 -3.61 2.00 3.17
CA VAL A 373 -4.30 2.91 4.08
C VAL A 373 -3.42 3.17 5.30
N SER A 374 -3.57 4.32 5.94
CA SER A 374 -2.88 4.60 7.20
C SER A 374 -3.44 3.74 8.33
N TYR A 375 -2.67 3.53 9.39
CA TYR A 375 -3.08 2.71 10.55
C TYR A 375 -4.37 3.19 11.24
N ASP A 376 -4.77 4.45 11.03
CA ASP A 376 -6.01 5.05 11.54
C ASP A 376 -7.20 4.97 10.55
N GLY A 377 -7.00 4.41 9.36
CA GLY A 377 -8.02 4.29 8.30
C GLY A 377 -8.06 5.47 7.32
N THR A 378 -7.21 6.48 7.51
CA THR A 378 -7.14 7.66 6.63
C THR A 378 -6.17 7.45 5.46
N ASN A 379 -6.17 8.37 4.50
CA ASN A 379 -5.25 8.39 3.36
C ASN A 379 -5.22 7.06 2.57
N ARG A 380 -6.39 6.47 2.34
CA ARG A 380 -6.53 5.31 1.46
C ARG A 380 -6.12 5.69 0.03
N ARG A 381 -5.25 4.88 -0.58
CA ARG A 381 -4.73 5.07 -1.93
C ARG A 381 -4.61 3.76 -2.69
N THR A 382 -4.88 3.79 -3.98
CA THR A 382 -4.56 2.70 -4.91
C THR A 382 -3.09 2.80 -5.30
N VAL A 383 -2.33 1.73 -5.07
CA VAL A 383 -0.91 1.62 -5.42
C VAL A 383 -0.75 1.04 -6.82
N LYS A 384 -1.57 0.03 -7.16
CA LYS A 384 -1.55 -0.63 -8.47
C LYS A 384 -2.95 -1.16 -8.80
N LYS A 385 -3.30 -1.08 -10.09
CA LYS A 385 -4.52 -1.64 -10.70
C LYS A 385 -4.12 -2.43 -11.94
N GLY A 386 -4.77 -3.57 -12.16
CA GLY A 386 -4.49 -4.43 -13.31
C GLY A 386 -3.31 -5.36 -13.06
N PHE A 387 -3.59 -6.65 -12.88
CA PHE A 387 -2.63 -7.75 -12.85
C PHE A 387 -2.69 -8.61 -14.11
#